data_AF-A0A9X4NDM0-F1
#
_entry.id   AF-A0A9X4NDM0-F1
#
_cell.length_a   1.000
_cell.length_b   1.000
_cell.length_c   1.000
_cell.angle_alpha   90.00
_cell.angle_beta   90.00
_cell.angle_gamma   90.00
#
_symmetry.space_group_name_H-M   'P 1'
#
loop_
_entity.id
_entity.type
_entity.pdbx_description
1 polymer ?
#
loop_
_entity_poly.entity_id
_entity_poly.type
_entity_poly.pdbx_seq_one_letter_code
_entity_poly.pdbx_strand_id
1 'polypeptide(L)'
;MKKLSIFLFSFGILLVTLSACGNTSNNKNEYADKPFMSDLARGLENRWKDADELDKIKDPSNSQTKEYYNKFIKDELDAVSSYKDKKFKDSKLQALVLQYINVLDDSKDAINSLDTLDGINKWNDAYNSRTKILVQFKNDYNLKVDSKYKSYLSDLEKDGQKAVKKDEVKEKITTLVNGIVFNYKPQEYDGTYKKYEATVENTTGSDISNFNGQVNLVDSSGVTVGNTYISAQNWKSGSKVLFEFTTDKKFDKTVITPEYSLADQ
;
A
#
# COMPACT_ATOMS: atom_id res chain seq x y z
N MET A 1 45.89 -40.67 -74.75
CA MET A 1 45.60 -40.54 -76.20
C MET A 1 44.46 -39.56 -76.38
N LYS A 2 44.66 -38.57 -77.28
CA LYS A 2 43.69 -37.64 -77.91
C LYS A 2 43.03 -36.59 -76.98
N LYS A 3 43.54 -35.35 -77.03
CA LYS A 3 43.05 -34.17 -77.81
C LYS A 3 41.85 -33.50 -77.09
N LEU A 4 42.07 -32.39 -76.37
CA LEU A 4 42.13 -31.00 -76.87
C LEU A 4 40.84 -30.59 -77.60
N SER A 5 40.04 -29.74 -76.94
CA SER A 5 39.34 -28.62 -77.58
C SER A 5 38.91 -27.61 -76.52
N ILE A 6 39.62 -26.48 -76.52
CA ILE A 6 39.24 -25.20 -75.93
C ILE A 6 38.27 -24.53 -76.90
N PHE A 7 37.14 -24.02 -76.41
CA PHE A 7 36.51 -22.84 -77.02
C PHE A 7 35.84 -22.00 -75.92
N LEU A 8 36.48 -20.87 -75.61
CA LEU A 8 35.89 -19.72 -74.95
C LEU A 8 35.00 -18.99 -75.95
N PHE A 9 33.76 -18.60 -75.59
CA PHE A 9 33.41 -17.19 -75.36
C PHE A 9 31.93 -17.01 -74.91
N SER A 10 31.77 -16.16 -73.89
CA SER A 10 30.61 -15.32 -73.53
C SER A 10 29.22 -15.95 -73.30
N PHE A 11 28.70 -15.82 -72.07
CA PHE A 11 27.79 -14.74 -71.66
C PHE A 11 26.89 -15.23 -70.50
N GLY A 12 26.74 -14.43 -69.44
CA GLY A 12 25.70 -14.62 -68.42
C GLY A 12 26.20 -15.11 -67.07
N ILE A 13 26.69 -14.19 -66.24
CA ILE A 13 26.79 -14.38 -64.79
C ILE A 13 25.35 -14.49 -64.25
N LEU A 14 24.94 -15.69 -63.85
CA LEU A 14 23.80 -15.91 -62.97
C LEU A 14 24.33 -16.51 -61.66
N LEU A 15 24.88 -15.64 -60.80
CA LEU A 15 25.15 -15.98 -59.42
C LEU A 15 23.81 -16.08 -58.69
N VAL A 16 23.36 -17.31 -58.48
CA VAL A 16 22.32 -17.64 -57.50
C VAL A 16 22.88 -17.28 -56.13
N THR A 17 22.57 -16.07 -55.66
CA THR A 17 22.70 -15.74 -54.25
C THR A 17 21.67 -16.59 -53.51
N LEU A 18 22.11 -17.67 -52.88
CA LEU A 18 21.36 -18.28 -51.80
C LEU A 18 21.33 -17.25 -50.67
N SER A 19 20.29 -16.42 -50.68
CA SER A 19 19.83 -15.69 -49.53
C SER A 19 19.35 -16.71 -48.51
N ALA A 20 20.28 -17.25 -47.74
CA ALA A 20 19.97 -17.82 -46.45
C ALA A 20 19.50 -16.65 -45.59
N CYS A 21 18.21 -16.35 -45.68
CA CYS A 21 17.45 -15.64 -44.66
C CYS A 21 17.52 -16.50 -43.40
N GLY A 22 18.66 -16.43 -42.71
CA GLY A 22 18.72 -16.68 -41.28
C GLY A 22 17.78 -15.66 -40.66
N ASN A 23 16.56 -16.10 -40.38
CA ASN A 23 15.59 -15.38 -39.59
C ASN A 23 16.22 -15.21 -38.21
N THR A 24 17.10 -14.22 -38.08
CA THR A 24 17.52 -13.69 -36.80
C THR A 24 16.25 -13.03 -36.31
N SER A 25 15.48 -13.75 -35.50
CA SER A 25 14.43 -13.13 -34.73
C SER A 25 15.08 -11.94 -34.06
N ASN A 26 14.63 -10.75 -34.43
CA ASN A 26 14.88 -9.56 -33.64
C ASN A 26 14.26 -9.85 -32.27
N ASN A 27 15.00 -10.50 -31.38
CA ASN A 27 14.77 -10.46 -29.95
C ASN A 27 15.05 -9.01 -29.53
N LYS A 28 14.14 -8.10 -29.90
CA LYS A 28 13.91 -6.90 -29.12
C LYS A 28 13.67 -7.43 -27.72
N ASN A 29 14.55 -7.10 -26.79
CA ASN A 29 14.27 -7.25 -25.37
C ASN A 29 12.97 -6.48 -25.09
N GLU A 30 11.83 -7.14 -25.22
CA GLU A 30 10.54 -6.54 -25.01
C GLU A 30 10.36 -6.45 -23.50
N TYR A 31 10.42 -5.22 -23.01
CA TYR A 31 10.24 -4.95 -21.60
C TYR A 31 8.77 -5.15 -21.21
N ALA A 32 8.59 -5.64 -20.00
CA ALA A 32 7.30 -6.06 -19.50
C ALA A 32 6.34 -4.92 -19.13
N ASP A 33 6.78 -3.66 -19.21
CA ASP A 33 6.06 -2.47 -18.78
C ASP A 33 4.65 -2.38 -19.39
N LYS A 34 4.53 -2.46 -20.72
CA LYS A 34 3.23 -2.36 -21.40
C LYS A 34 2.39 -3.63 -21.26
N PRO A 35 2.94 -4.85 -21.49
CA PRO A 35 2.19 -6.08 -21.24
C PRO A 35 1.62 -6.16 -19.82
N PHE A 36 2.40 -5.78 -18.81
CA PHE A 36 1.97 -5.79 -17.41
C PHE A 36 0.73 -4.93 -17.19
N MET A 37 0.73 -3.68 -17.67
CA MET A 37 -0.43 -2.80 -17.47
C MET A 37 -1.69 -3.33 -18.14
N SER A 38 -1.56 -3.99 -19.29
CA SER A 38 -2.68 -4.63 -19.97
C SER A 38 -3.18 -5.87 -19.26
N ASP A 39 -2.28 -6.69 -18.71
CA ASP A 39 -2.65 -7.91 -17.99
C ASP A 39 -3.23 -7.58 -16.61
N LEU A 40 -2.69 -6.57 -15.92
CA LEU A 40 -3.25 -6.02 -14.68
C LEU A 40 -4.71 -5.59 -14.87
N ALA A 41 -5.00 -4.82 -15.92
CA ALA A 41 -6.36 -4.42 -16.25
C ALA A 41 -7.28 -5.64 -16.42
N ARG A 42 -6.83 -6.64 -17.18
CA ARG A 42 -7.59 -7.88 -17.41
C ARG A 42 -7.85 -8.66 -16.12
N GLY A 43 -6.86 -8.77 -15.25
CA GLY A 43 -7.00 -9.42 -13.95
C GLY A 43 -8.04 -8.73 -13.06
N LEU A 44 -8.01 -7.40 -13.01
CA LEU A 44 -9.01 -6.60 -12.28
C LEU A 44 -10.42 -6.78 -12.85
N GLU A 45 -10.57 -6.77 -14.17
CA GLU A 45 -11.86 -6.94 -14.84
C GLU A 45 -12.45 -8.33 -14.62
N ASN A 46 -11.63 -9.37 -14.62
CA ASN A 46 -12.05 -10.73 -14.27
C ASN A 46 -12.52 -10.80 -12.81
N ARG A 47 -11.74 -10.22 -11.89
CA ARG A 47 -12.13 -10.12 -10.48
C ARG A 47 -13.49 -9.44 -10.31
N TRP A 48 -13.71 -8.30 -10.97
CA TRP A 48 -14.97 -7.57 -10.82
C TRP A 48 -16.14 -8.28 -11.47
N LYS A 49 -15.91 -9.01 -12.56
CA LYS A 49 -16.93 -9.92 -13.11
C LYS A 49 -17.34 -10.96 -12.06
N ASP A 50 -16.39 -11.53 -11.32
CA ASP A 50 -16.72 -12.48 -10.26
C ASP A 50 -17.36 -11.81 -9.05
N ALA A 51 -17.02 -10.55 -8.75
CA ALA A 51 -17.71 -9.76 -7.74
C ALA A 51 -19.19 -9.53 -8.13
N ASP A 52 -19.46 -9.21 -9.41
CA ASP A 52 -20.83 -9.12 -9.94
C ASP A 52 -21.60 -10.45 -9.74
N GLU A 53 -20.92 -11.61 -9.80
CA GLU A 53 -21.57 -12.92 -9.55
C GLU A 53 -21.83 -13.17 -8.06
N LEU A 54 -20.92 -12.76 -7.16
CA LEU A 54 -21.13 -12.84 -5.71
C LEU A 54 -22.32 -11.98 -5.29
N ASP A 55 -22.45 -10.77 -5.83
CA ASP A 55 -23.53 -9.82 -5.49
C ASP A 55 -24.93 -10.34 -5.85
N LYS A 56 -25.03 -11.33 -6.75
CA LYS A 56 -26.30 -12.00 -7.09
C LYS A 56 -26.72 -13.03 -6.04
N ILE A 57 -25.80 -13.48 -5.17
CA ILE A 57 -26.08 -14.45 -4.12
C ILE A 57 -26.64 -13.71 -2.91
N LYS A 58 -27.89 -14.02 -2.55
CA LYS A 58 -28.48 -13.50 -1.33
C LYS A 58 -27.89 -14.22 -0.11
N ASP A 59 -27.42 -13.45 0.86
CA ASP A 59 -26.90 -13.93 2.15
C ASP A 59 -25.85 -15.06 2.00
N PRO A 60 -24.74 -14.82 1.27
CA PRO A 60 -23.72 -15.85 1.06
C PRO A 60 -23.14 -16.31 2.40
N SER A 61 -22.97 -17.62 2.55
CA SER A 61 -22.30 -18.18 3.72
C SER A 61 -20.84 -17.74 3.79
N ASN A 62 -20.25 -17.78 4.99
CA ASN A 62 -18.82 -17.49 5.17
C ASN A 62 -17.91 -18.31 4.25
N SER A 63 -18.27 -19.58 3.99
CA SER A 63 -17.51 -20.44 3.06
C SER A 63 -17.59 -19.93 1.63
N GLN A 64 -18.78 -19.53 1.16
CA GLN A 64 -18.96 -18.97 -0.18
C GLN A 64 -18.20 -17.65 -0.33
N THR A 65 -18.27 -16.76 0.68
CA THR A 65 -17.51 -15.51 0.68
C THR A 65 -16.00 -15.77 0.58
N LYS A 66 -15.47 -16.71 1.37
CA LYS A 66 -14.05 -17.09 1.30
C LYS A 66 -13.67 -17.71 -0.05
N GLU A 67 -14.56 -18.47 -0.68
CA GLU A 67 -14.34 -19.05 -2.02
C GLU A 67 -14.22 -17.95 -3.08
N TYR A 68 -15.17 -17.01 -3.12
CA TYR A 68 -15.13 -15.89 -4.04
C TYR A 68 -13.92 -14.98 -3.81
N TYR A 69 -13.54 -14.73 -2.56
CA TYR A 69 -12.35 -13.93 -2.27
C TYR A 69 -11.07 -14.59 -2.77
N ASN A 70 -10.96 -15.92 -2.65
CA ASN A 70 -9.86 -16.67 -3.26
C ASN A 70 -9.89 -16.55 -4.78
N LYS A 71 -11.08 -16.61 -5.38
CA LYS A 71 -11.26 -16.47 -6.82
C LYS A 71 -10.82 -15.10 -7.33
N PHE A 72 -11.22 -14.03 -6.63
CA PHE A 72 -10.82 -12.65 -6.96
C PHE A 72 -9.31 -12.47 -6.95
N ILE A 73 -8.63 -12.98 -5.93
CA ILE A 73 -7.18 -12.89 -5.83
C ILE A 73 -6.52 -13.76 -6.89
N LYS A 74 -7.07 -14.94 -7.16
CA LYS A 74 -6.59 -15.82 -8.22
C LYS A 74 -6.67 -15.16 -9.59
N ASP A 75 -7.75 -14.47 -9.93
CA ASP A 75 -7.89 -13.78 -11.21
C ASP A 75 -6.80 -12.72 -11.42
N GLU A 76 -6.48 -11.96 -10.37
CA GLU A 76 -5.40 -10.98 -10.41
C GLU A 76 -4.02 -11.68 -10.50
N LEU A 77 -3.75 -12.67 -9.64
CA LEU A 77 -2.48 -13.40 -9.62
C LEU A 77 -2.21 -14.17 -10.93
N ASP A 78 -3.22 -14.80 -11.52
CA ASP A 78 -3.08 -15.53 -12.79
C ASP A 78 -2.67 -14.56 -13.91
N ALA A 79 -3.12 -13.30 -13.86
CA ALA A 79 -2.74 -12.28 -14.82
C ALA A 79 -1.33 -11.72 -14.58
N VAL A 80 -0.91 -11.53 -13.32
CA VAL A 80 0.32 -10.77 -13.00
C VAL A 80 1.49 -11.57 -12.43
N SER A 81 1.28 -12.78 -11.93
CA SER A 81 2.33 -13.54 -11.22
C SER A 81 3.56 -13.84 -12.08
N SER A 82 3.37 -14.05 -13.39
CA SER A 82 4.48 -14.32 -14.32
C SER A 82 5.46 -13.14 -14.47
N TYR A 83 5.09 -11.95 -13.98
CA TYR A 83 5.90 -10.73 -14.03
C TYR A 83 6.95 -10.64 -12.93
N LYS A 84 6.92 -11.52 -11.91
CA LYS A 84 7.93 -11.55 -10.83
C LYS A 84 9.37 -11.59 -11.38
N ASP A 85 9.59 -12.37 -12.45
CA ASP A 85 10.92 -12.61 -13.03
C ASP A 85 11.14 -11.90 -14.38
N LYS A 86 10.24 -10.99 -14.79
CA LYS A 86 10.35 -10.28 -16.06
C LYS A 86 11.24 -9.04 -15.95
N LYS A 87 11.85 -8.68 -17.07
CA LYS A 87 12.64 -7.44 -17.18
C LYS A 87 11.73 -6.27 -17.49
N PHE A 88 11.82 -5.24 -16.67
CA PHE A 88 11.15 -3.95 -16.88
C PHE A 88 12.19 -2.91 -17.30
N LYS A 89 11.74 -1.94 -18.09
CA LYS A 89 12.54 -0.76 -18.40
C LYS A 89 12.48 0.23 -17.24
N ASP A 90 11.28 0.41 -16.68
CA ASP A 90 11.05 1.24 -15.52
C ASP A 90 11.22 0.44 -14.22
N SER A 91 12.30 0.73 -13.49
CA SER A 91 12.58 0.07 -12.21
C SER A 91 11.56 0.42 -11.12
N LYS A 92 10.90 1.59 -11.19
CA LYS A 92 9.82 1.95 -10.26
C LYS A 92 8.57 1.13 -10.56
N LEU A 93 8.24 0.94 -11.83
CA LEU A 93 7.15 0.05 -12.23
C LEU A 93 7.41 -1.38 -11.75
N GLN A 94 8.63 -1.88 -11.94
CA GLN A 94 9.03 -3.20 -11.46
C GLN A 94 8.83 -3.34 -9.95
N ALA A 95 9.27 -2.36 -9.17
CA ALA A 95 9.10 -2.38 -7.72
C ALA A 95 7.62 -2.42 -7.33
N LEU A 96 6.76 -1.62 -7.99
CA LEU A 96 5.31 -1.62 -7.75
C LEU A 96 4.65 -2.95 -8.14
N VAL A 97 5.08 -3.57 -9.25
CA VAL A 97 4.60 -4.90 -9.67
C VAL A 97 4.88 -5.93 -8.58
N LEU A 98 6.11 -5.96 -8.06
CA LEU A 98 6.48 -6.90 -7.01
C LEU A 98 5.70 -6.64 -5.71
N GLN A 99 5.53 -5.38 -5.32
CA GLN A 99 4.71 -5.01 -4.16
C GLN A 99 3.26 -5.43 -4.34
N TYR A 100 2.68 -5.20 -5.51
CA TYR A 100 1.30 -5.59 -5.81
C TYR A 100 1.10 -7.09 -5.70
N ILE A 101 2.02 -7.89 -6.27
CA ILE A 101 1.91 -9.35 -6.21
C ILE A 101 2.08 -9.85 -4.76
N ASN A 102 3.01 -9.28 -4.00
CA ASN A 102 3.17 -9.64 -2.58
C ASN A 102 1.90 -9.33 -1.77
N VAL A 103 1.26 -8.18 -2.01
CA VAL A 103 0.00 -7.82 -1.33
C VAL A 103 -1.15 -8.74 -1.73
N LEU A 104 -1.16 -9.28 -2.96
CA LEU A 104 -2.12 -10.31 -3.36
C LEU A 104 -1.87 -11.63 -2.61
N ASP A 105 -0.61 -12.02 -2.43
CA ASP A 105 -0.22 -13.17 -1.62
C ASP A 105 -0.63 -12.95 -0.13
N ASP A 106 -0.38 -11.77 0.44
CA ASP A 106 -0.82 -11.39 1.81
C ASP A 106 -2.35 -11.44 1.96
N SER A 107 -3.07 -10.93 0.95
CA SER A 107 -4.53 -10.97 0.92
C SER A 107 -5.04 -12.41 0.93
N LYS A 108 -4.37 -13.32 0.22
CA LYS A 108 -4.73 -14.73 0.13
C LYS A 108 -4.56 -15.43 1.48
N ASP A 109 -3.45 -15.16 2.16
CA ASP A 109 -3.16 -15.74 3.47
C ASP A 109 -4.17 -15.27 4.54
N ALA A 110 -4.62 -14.01 4.46
CA ALA A 110 -5.61 -13.46 5.38
C ALA A 110 -7.01 -14.10 5.26
N ILE A 111 -7.39 -14.63 4.08
CA ILE A 111 -8.75 -15.17 3.84
C ILE A 111 -9.12 -16.28 4.84
N ASN A 112 -8.17 -17.14 5.17
CA ASN A 112 -8.42 -18.28 6.02
C ASN A 112 -8.86 -17.86 7.43
N SER A 113 -8.41 -16.70 7.90
CA SER A 113 -8.64 -16.19 9.26
C SER A 113 -9.65 -15.05 9.35
N LEU A 114 -10.46 -14.79 8.30
CA LEU A 114 -11.45 -13.69 8.26
C LEU A 114 -12.52 -13.75 9.37
N ASP A 115 -12.69 -14.89 10.03
CA ASP A 115 -13.56 -15.07 11.19
C ASP A 115 -12.92 -14.61 12.51
N THR A 116 -11.67 -14.15 12.47
CA THR A 116 -10.93 -13.62 13.63
C THR A 116 -10.65 -12.13 13.44
N LEU A 117 -10.53 -11.40 14.55
CA LEU A 117 -10.15 -9.98 14.51
C LEU A 117 -8.79 -9.77 13.83
N ASP A 118 -7.82 -10.64 14.11
CA ASP A 118 -6.49 -10.59 13.49
C ASP A 118 -6.56 -10.78 11.97
N GLY A 119 -7.31 -11.78 11.49
CA GLY A 119 -7.47 -12.00 10.05
C GLY A 119 -8.24 -10.88 9.35
N ILE A 120 -9.26 -10.28 10.00
CA ILE A 120 -9.94 -9.09 9.49
C ILE A 120 -8.97 -7.92 9.37
N ASN A 121 -8.12 -7.69 10.37
CA ASN A 121 -7.12 -6.63 10.33
C ASN A 121 -6.10 -6.85 9.21
N LYS A 122 -5.56 -8.07 9.09
CA LYS A 122 -4.64 -8.43 8.00
C LYS A 122 -5.26 -8.25 6.62
N TRP A 123 -6.52 -8.66 6.45
CA TRP A 123 -7.25 -8.44 5.21
C TRP A 123 -7.39 -6.95 4.88
N ASN A 124 -7.79 -6.13 5.87
CA ASN A 124 -7.94 -4.69 5.68
C ASN A 124 -6.60 -4.00 5.37
N ASP A 125 -5.51 -4.42 6.01
CA ASP A 125 -4.17 -3.89 5.75
C ASP A 125 -3.69 -4.24 4.34
N ALA A 126 -3.93 -5.48 3.90
CA ALA A 126 -3.63 -5.92 2.54
C ALA A 126 -4.51 -5.16 1.51
N TYR A 127 -5.81 -5.00 1.78
CA TYR A 127 -6.72 -4.23 0.93
C TYR A 127 -6.27 -2.77 0.78
N ASN A 128 -5.96 -2.09 1.89
CA ASN A 128 -5.46 -0.71 1.88
C ASN A 128 -4.14 -0.58 1.12
N SER A 129 -3.23 -1.55 1.28
CA SER A 129 -1.97 -1.57 0.54
C SER A 129 -2.21 -1.76 -0.96
N ARG A 130 -3.12 -2.68 -1.32
CA ARG A 130 -3.50 -2.94 -2.72
C ARG A 130 -4.08 -1.70 -3.38
N THR A 131 -5.02 -1.02 -2.74
CA THR A 131 -5.67 0.17 -3.31
C THR A 131 -4.70 1.34 -3.46
N LYS A 132 -3.78 1.55 -2.51
CA LYS A 132 -2.68 2.52 -2.66
C LYS A 132 -1.83 2.25 -3.90
N ILE A 133 -1.43 0.99 -4.12
CA ILE A 133 -0.63 0.60 -5.29
C ILE A 133 -1.43 0.80 -6.58
N LEU A 134 -2.73 0.47 -6.59
CA LEU A 134 -3.60 0.70 -7.76
C LEU A 134 -3.75 2.19 -8.10
N VAL A 135 -3.79 3.08 -7.09
CA VAL A 135 -3.75 4.54 -7.30
C VAL A 135 -2.44 4.95 -8.00
N GLN A 136 -1.30 4.38 -7.60
CA GLN A 136 -0.01 4.66 -8.27
C GLN A 136 0.02 4.13 -9.70
N PHE A 137 -0.47 2.90 -9.95
CA PHE A 137 -0.61 2.38 -11.32
C PHE A 137 -1.50 3.26 -12.20
N LYS A 138 -2.58 3.81 -11.65
CA LYS A 138 -3.45 4.74 -12.36
C LYS A 138 -2.76 6.07 -12.65
N ASN A 139 -2.19 6.71 -11.64
CA ASN A 139 -1.67 8.08 -11.75
C ASN A 139 -0.35 8.15 -12.53
N ASP A 140 0.55 7.20 -12.29
CA ASP A 140 1.91 7.25 -12.83
C ASP A 140 2.05 6.46 -14.14
N TYR A 141 1.22 5.42 -14.32
CA TYR A 141 1.30 4.49 -15.45
C TYR A 141 0.01 4.40 -16.29
N ASN A 142 -0.97 5.26 -16.01
CA ASN A 142 -2.20 5.39 -16.79
C ASN A 142 -2.97 4.05 -16.92
N LEU A 143 -3.10 3.30 -15.82
CA LEU A 143 -3.98 2.13 -15.73
C LEU A 143 -5.39 2.48 -16.22
N LYS A 144 -5.90 1.72 -17.19
CA LYS A 144 -7.23 1.86 -17.76
C LYS A 144 -7.89 0.49 -17.83
N VAL A 145 -9.19 0.50 -17.60
CA VAL A 145 -10.06 -0.66 -17.69
C VAL A 145 -11.21 -0.35 -18.64
N ASP A 146 -11.91 -1.40 -19.05
CA ASP A 146 -13.05 -1.33 -19.94
C ASP A 146 -14.15 -0.41 -19.38
N SER A 147 -14.95 0.18 -20.26
CA SER A 147 -15.91 1.22 -19.84
C SER A 147 -16.91 0.74 -18.81
N LYS A 148 -17.28 -0.55 -18.86
CA LYS A 148 -18.16 -1.21 -17.87
C LYS A 148 -17.59 -1.13 -16.45
N TYR A 149 -16.27 -1.15 -16.29
CA TYR A 149 -15.60 -1.29 -15.00
C TYR A 149 -15.01 0.01 -14.44
N LYS A 150 -15.24 1.15 -15.10
CA LYS A 150 -14.70 2.44 -14.67
C LYS A 150 -15.14 2.86 -13.25
N SER A 151 -16.36 2.53 -12.83
CA SER A 151 -16.85 2.82 -11.48
C SER A 151 -16.05 2.07 -10.44
N TYR A 152 -15.81 0.76 -10.64
CA TYR A 152 -14.99 -0.05 -9.74
C TYR A 152 -13.58 0.52 -9.58
N LEU A 153 -12.93 0.92 -10.67
CA LEU A 153 -11.61 1.54 -10.60
C LEU A 153 -11.65 2.89 -9.85
N SER A 154 -12.69 3.70 -10.06
CA SER A 154 -12.86 4.98 -9.36
C SER A 154 -13.11 4.81 -7.86
N ASP A 155 -13.82 3.77 -7.45
CA ASP A 155 -14.09 3.51 -6.03
C ASP A 155 -12.84 2.98 -5.32
N LEU A 156 -12.08 2.08 -5.95
CA LEU A 156 -10.78 1.67 -5.43
C LEU A 156 -9.79 2.85 -5.34
N GLU A 157 -9.86 3.80 -6.27
CA GLU A 157 -9.06 5.03 -6.19
C GLU A 157 -9.41 5.85 -4.94
N LYS A 158 -10.70 6.07 -4.66
CA LYS A 158 -11.14 6.77 -3.45
C LYS A 158 -10.64 6.06 -2.19
N ASP A 159 -10.75 4.74 -2.15
CA ASP A 159 -10.27 3.94 -1.02
C ASP A 159 -8.74 4.01 -0.87
N GLY A 160 -8.00 3.96 -1.97
CA GLY A 160 -6.55 4.14 -1.96
C GLY A 160 -6.14 5.52 -1.46
N GLN A 161 -6.83 6.58 -1.90
CA GLN A 161 -6.59 7.95 -1.42
C GLN A 161 -6.89 8.11 0.08
N LYS A 162 -7.97 7.48 0.59
CA LYS A 162 -8.26 7.42 2.03
C LYS A 162 -7.15 6.71 2.80
N ALA A 163 -6.65 5.60 2.27
CA ALA A 163 -5.54 4.86 2.89
C ALA A 163 -4.25 5.68 2.93
N VAL A 164 -3.88 6.38 1.84
CA VAL A 164 -2.74 7.32 1.85
C VAL A 164 -2.91 8.39 2.91
N LYS A 165 -4.09 9.04 2.96
CA LYS A 165 -4.37 10.09 3.95
C LYS A 165 -4.28 9.57 5.38
N LYS A 166 -4.77 8.35 5.64
CA LYS A 166 -4.67 7.71 6.96
C LYS A 166 -3.22 7.54 7.39
N ASP A 167 -2.34 7.09 6.49
CA ASP A 167 -0.91 6.92 6.78
C ASP A 167 -0.23 8.27 7.04
N GLU A 168 -0.48 9.28 6.22
CA GLU A 168 0.05 10.64 6.42
C GLU A 168 -0.37 11.21 7.78
N VAL A 169 -1.64 11.05 8.16
CA VAL A 169 -2.14 11.53 9.45
C VAL A 169 -1.53 10.74 10.61
N LYS A 170 -1.32 9.42 10.45
CA LYS A 170 -0.63 8.58 11.44
C LYS A 170 0.80 9.05 11.69
N GLU A 171 1.55 9.36 10.63
CA GLU A 171 2.91 9.91 10.72
C GLU A 171 2.92 11.28 11.42
N LYS A 172 1.97 12.15 11.09
CA LYS A 172 1.84 13.46 11.72
C LYS A 172 1.45 13.37 13.19
N ILE A 173 0.56 12.45 13.57
CA ILE A 173 0.22 12.21 14.99
C ILE A 173 1.41 11.66 15.75
N THR A 174 2.16 10.71 15.16
CA THR A 174 3.40 10.18 15.76
C THR A 174 4.41 11.31 16.00
N THR A 175 4.58 12.19 15.01
CA THR A 175 5.46 13.36 15.12
C THR A 175 4.97 14.33 16.20
N LEU A 176 3.66 14.61 16.22
CA LEU A 176 3.03 15.49 17.20
C LEU A 176 3.27 15.01 18.63
N VAL A 177 2.97 13.73 18.91
CA VAL A 177 3.11 13.19 20.29
C VAL A 177 4.55 13.07 20.73
N ASN A 178 5.48 12.76 19.82
CA ASN A 178 6.91 12.74 20.11
C ASN A 178 7.47 14.13 20.44
N GLY A 179 6.80 15.19 19.97
CA GLY A 179 7.15 16.58 20.26
C GLY A 179 6.55 17.14 21.55
N ILE A 180 5.68 16.40 22.25
CA ILE A 180 5.04 16.88 23.48
C ILE A 180 6.08 16.89 24.62
N VAL A 181 6.33 18.08 25.17
CA VAL A 181 7.19 18.27 26.33
C VAL A 181 6.36 18.79 27.50
N PHE A 182 6.22 17.96 28.52
CA PHE A 182 5.53 18.29 29.76
C PHE A 182 6.45 19.08 30.69
N ASN A 183 6.02 20.29 31.05
CA ASN A 183 6.76 21.16 31.95
C ASN A 183 6.14 21.11 33.35
N TYR A 184 6.97 21.01 34.37
CA TYR A 184 6.53 21.11 35.75
C TYR A 184 5.90 22.49 36.01
N LYS A 185 4.77 22.49 36.71
CA LYS A 185 4.01 23.68 37.10
C LYS A 185 3.93 23.74 38.62
N PRO A 186 4.71 24.63 39.27
CA PRO A 186 4.64 24.80 40.71
C PRO A 186 3.23 25.18 41.15
N GLN A 187 2.75 24.55 42.23
CA GLN A 187 1.49 24.91 42.88
C GLN A 187 1.76 25.46 44.29
N GLU A 188 0.82 26.27 44.81
CA GLU A 188 0.97 26.95 46.11
C GLU A 188 1.18 25.96 47.28
N TYR A 189 0.62 24.75 47.16
CA TYR A 189 0.83 23.63 48.07
C TYR A 189 1.45 22.44 47.32
N ASP A 190 2.69 22.57 46.86
CA ASP A 190 3.40 21.48 46.17
C ASP A 190 3.82 20.40 47.15
N GLY A 191 3.05 19.32 47.19
CA GLY A 191 3.31 18.14 48.02
C GLY A 191 4.11 17.07 47.29
N THR A 192 3.87 15.80 47.64
CA THR A 192 4.52 14.65 46.98
C THR A 192 4.18 14.53 45.50
N TYR A 193 3.00 15.00 45.07
CA TYR A 193 2.53 14.91 43.69
C TYR A 193 2.77 16.23 42.96
N LYS A 194 3.61 16.19 41.93
CA LYS A 194 3.97 17.34 41.11
C LYS A 194 3.06 17.43 39.88
N LYS A 195 2.57 18.63 39.55
CA LYS A 195 1.78 18.89 38.34
C LYS A 195 2.68 19.15 37.13
N TYR A 196 2.32 18.57 36.00
CA TYR A 196 2.97 18.80 34.71
C TYR A 196 1.93 19.19 33.66
N GLU A 197 2.29 20.13 32.79
CA GLU A 197 1.42 20.66 31.74
C GLU A 197 2.15 20.75 30.39
N ALA A 198 1.40 20.53 29.32
CA ALA A 198 1.82 20.82 27.95
C ALA A 198 0.64 21.42 27.16
N THR A 199 0.84 22.59 26.57
CA THR A 199 -0.12 23.14 25.59
C THR A 199 0.28 22.68 24.20
N VAL A 200 -0.57 21.90 23.55
CA VAL A 200 -0.27 21.23 22.27
C VAL A 200 -1.27 21.69 21.22
N GLU A 201 -0.77 22.10 20.05
CA GLU A 201 -1.58 22.44 18.88
C GLU A 201 -1.76 21.21 17.98
N ASN A 202 -2.96 20.96 17.47
CA ASN A 202 -3.16 19.92 16.46
C ASN A 202 -2.59 20.38 15.12
N THR A 203 -1.35 19.99 14.83
CA THR A 203 -0.66 20.30 13.57
C THR A 203 -0.82 19.19 12.50
N THR A 204 -1.75 18.25 12.69
CA THR A 204 -1.91 17.10 11.78
C THR A 204 -2.58 17.47 10.45
N GLY A 205 -3.26 18.62 10.40
CA GLY A 205 -4.07 19.02 9.25
C GLY A 205 -5.38 18.23 9.13
N SER A 206 -5.77 17.48 10.17
CA SER A 206 -7.06 16.77 10.24
C SER A 206 -7.70 16.98 11.60
N ASP A 207 -9.03 17.04 11.60
CA ASP A 207 -9.81 17.07 12.83
C ASP A 207 -9.76 15.70 13.51
N ILE A 208 -9.39 15.69 14.78
CA ILE A 208 -9.36 14.48 15.61
C ILE A 208 -10.61 14.48 16.48
N SER A 209 -11.51 13.51 16.27
CA SER A 209 -12.76 13.42 17.03
C SER A 209 -12.51 12.99 18.47
N ASN A 210 -11.63 12.00 18.65
CA ASN A 210 -11.19 11.52 19.95
C ASN A 210 -9.69 11.19 19.90
N PHE A 211 -8.95 11.65 20.90
CA PHE A 211 -7.54 11.35 21.11
C PHE A 211 -7.34 10.84 22.53
N ASN A 212 -6.64 9.72 22.67
CA ASN A 212 -6.14 9.17 23.93
C ASN A 212 -4.63 8.93 23.78
N GLY A 213 -3.85 9.30 24.79
CA GLY A 213 -2.42 9.03 24.84
C GLY A 213 -2.08 8.33 26.14
N GLN A 214 -1.58 7.10 26.07
CA GLN A 214 -0.92 6.47 27.20
C GLN A 214 0.48 7.07 27.32
N VAL A 215 0.76 7.72 28.44
CA VAL A 215 2.03 8.40 28.71
C VAL A 215 2.84 7.55 29.68
N ASN A 216 3.94 6.99 29.20
CA ASN A 216 4.94 6.31 30.04
C ASN A 216 5.95 7.34 30.56
N LEU A 217 6.16 7.36 31.87
CA LEU A 217 7.15 8.19 32.55
C LEU A 217 8.46 7.42 32.62
N VAL A 218 9.51 7.92 31.98
CA VAL A 218 10.77 7.20 31.79
C VAL A 218 11.91 7.93 32.50
N ASP A 219 12.67 7.21 33.31
CA ASP A 219 13.86 7.76 33.98
C ASP A 219 15.10 7.81 33.07
N SER A 220 16.18 8.38 33.58
CA SER A 220 17.47 8.54 32.90
C SER A 220 18.13 7.24 32.48
N SER A 221 17.77 6.11 33.09
CA SER A 221 18.26 4.78 32.69
C SER A 221 17.42 4.15 31.57
N GLY A 222 16.31 4.79 31.19
CA GLY A 222 15.38 4.29 30.19
C GLY A 222 14.29 3.38 30.76
N VAL A 223 14.13 3.32 32.09
CA VAL A 223 13.12 2.49 32.74
C VAL A 223 11.80 3.26 32.88
N THR A 224 10.69 2.63 32.51
CA THR A 224 9.35 3.16 32.81
C THR A 224 9.06 3.06 34.30
N VAL A 225 9.02 4.20 34.99
CA VAL A 225 8.80 4.30 36.45
C VAL A 225 7.34 4.57 36.82
N GLY A 226 6.50 4.87 35.83
CA GLY A 226 5.08 5.13 36.00
C GLY A 226 4.37 5.32 34.66
N ASN A 227 3.04 5.40 34.70
CA ASN A 227 2.21 5.74 33.56
C ASN A 227 1.08 6.69 33.97
N THR A 228 0.57 7.43 32.98
CA THR A 228 -0.59 8.30 33.10
C THR A 228 -1.29 8.38 31.73
N TYR A 229 -2.38 9.14 31.65
CA TYR A 229 -3.17 9.27 30.43
C TYR A 229 -3.47 10.74 30.14
N ILE A 230 -3.51 11.05 28.85
CA ILE A 230 -3.96 12.34 28.34
C ILE A 230 -5.05 12.10 27.30
N SER A 231 -6.00 13.01 27.19
CA SER A 231 -7.11 12.86 26.24
C SER A 231 -7.62 14.20 25.73
N ALA A 232 -8.10 14.22 24.50
CA ALA A 232 -8.79 15.36 23.91
C ALA A 232 -10.00 14.90 23.09
N GLN A 233 -11.09 15.65 23.18
CA GLN A 233 -12.29 15.47 22.36
C GLN A 233 -12.38 16.62 21.36
N ASN A 234 -12.85 16.35 20.14
CA ASN A 234 -13.08 17.36 19.10
C ASN A 234 -11.87 18.28 18.89
N TRP A 235 -10.67 17.71 18.85
CA TRP A 235 -9.42 18.44 18.69
C TRP A 235 -9.25 18.87 17.23
N LYS A 236 -9.79 20.04 16.91
CA LYS A 236 -9.79 20.64 15.57
C LYS A 236 -8.38 20.96 15.08
N SER A 237 -8.17 20.83 13.78
CA SER A 237 -6.89 21.21 13.16
C SER A 237 -6.57 22.68 13.48
N GLY A 238 -5.35 22.94 13.96
CA GLY A 238 -4.87 24.26 14.39
C GLY A 238 -5.35 24.71 15.77
N SER A 239 -6.21 23.96 16.47
CA SER A 239 -6.62 24.30 17.84
C SER A 239 -5.66 23.73 18.87
N LYS A 240 -5.60 24.39 20.03
CA LYS A 240 -4.72 24.04 21.14
C LYS A 240 -5.50 23.34 22.26
N VAL A 241 -4.88 22.32 22.86
CA VAL A 241 -5.36 21.64 24.05
C VAL A 241 -4.29 21.73 25.13
N LEU A 242 -4.71 21.95 26.38
CA LEU A 242 -3.86 21.79 27.55
C LEU A 242 -3.95 20.35 28.02
N PHE A 243 -2.86 19.60 27.91
CA PHE A 243 -2.71 18.31 28.56
C PHE A 243 -2.03 18.50 29.92
N GLU A 244 -2.52 17.79 30.92
CA GLU A 244 -1.96 17.84 32.26
C GLU A 244 -2.05 16.50 32.98
N PHE A 245 -1.12 16.26 33.89
CA PHE A 245 -1.17 15.14 34.83
C PHE A 245 -0.40 15.48 36.11
N THR A 246 -0.58 14.66 37.15
CA THR A 246 0.19 14.74 38.39
C THR A 246 0.89 13.41 38.66
N THR A 247 2.06 13.44 39.31
CA THR A 247 2.80 12.23 39.68
C THR A 247 3.76 12.45 40.84
N ASP A 248 3.97 11.42 41.64
CA ASP A 248 5.01 11.31 42.67
C ASP A 248 6.33 10.73 42.11
N LYS A 249 6.33 10.24 40.86
CA LYS A 249 7.49 9.61 40.24
C LYS A 249 8.46 10.64 39.73
N LYS A 250 9.75 10.40 39.97
CA LYS A 250 10.83 11.12 39.31
C LYS A 250 11.03 10.52 37.92
N PHE A 251 10.91 11.32 36.88
CA PHE A 251 11.13 10.91 35.49
C PHE A 251 11.91 12.00 34.75
N ASP A 252 12.53 11.63 33.64
CA ASP A 252 13.36 12.53 32.82
C ASP A 252 12.71 12.81 31.45
N LYS A 253 11.88 11.88 30.94
CA LYS A 253 11.11 12.08 29.70
C LYS A 253 9.80 11.30 29.70
N THR A 254 8.94 11.62 28.74
CA THR A 254 7.70 10.90 28.47
C THR A 254 7.77 10.17 27.13
N VAL A 255 7.17 8.98 27.05
CA VAL A 255 6.91 8.27 25.79
C VAL A 255 5.40 8.07 25.66
N ILE A 256 4.82 8.52 24.55
CA ILE A 256 3.37 8.56 24.38
C ILE A 256 2.96 7.55 23.30
N THR A 257 2.02 6.67 23.64
CA THR A 257 1.37 5.77 22.69
C THR A 257 -0.02 6.33 22.37
N PRO A 258 -0.26 6.85 21.15
CA PRO A 258 -1.53 7.45 20.79
C PRO A 258 -2.54 6.42 20.27
N GLU A 259 -3.79 6.61 20.67
CA GLU A 259 -4.98 6.02 20.09
C GLU A 259 -5.93 7.14 19.68
N TYR A 260 -6.45 7.11 18.45
CA TYR A 260 -7.25 8.21 17.95
C TYR A 260 -8.26 7.79 16.90
N SER A 261 -9.31 8.60 16.76
CA SER A 261 -10.24 8.59 15.64
C SER A 261 -10.27 9.95 14.97
N LEU A 262 -10.36 9.96 13.64
CA LEU A 262 -10.58 11.19 12.89
C LEU A 262 -12.07 11.56 12.95
N ALA A 263 -12.38 12.85 12.84
CA ALA A 263 -13.76 13.24 12.52
C ALA A 263 -14.07 12.80 11.08
N ASP A 264 -15.31 12.38 10.81
CA ASP A 264 -15.74 12.07 9.45
C ASP A 264 -15.43 13.26 8.53
N GLN A 265 -14.78 12.98 7.40
CA GLN A 265 -14.41 13.97 6.39
C GLN A 265 -15.23 13.82 5.12
#